data_AF-A0A950W0K8-F1
#
_entry.id   AF-A0A950W0K8-F1
#
_cell.length_a   1.000
_cell.length_b   1.000
_cell.length_c   1.000
_cell.angle_alpha   90.00
_cell.angle_beta   90.00
_cell.angle_gamma   90.00
#
_symmetry.space_group_name_H-M   'P 1'
#
loop_
_entity.id
_entity.type
_entity.pdbx_description
1 polymer ?
#
loop_
_entity_poly.entity_id
_entity_poly.type
_entity_poly.pdbx_seq_one_letter_code
_entity_poly.pdbx_strand_id
1 'polypeptide(L)' 'MRAWYARYGSPPSSYDWSVSHASRRGREALARLQDGAWPAASTVSEVYGSWGAARTDAFPDA' A
#
# COMPACT_ATOMS: atom_id res chain seq x y z
N MET A 1 4.50 -2.48 -2.88
CA MET A 1 3.57 -3.46 -3.48
C MET A 1 3.95 -4.91 -3.15
N ARG A 2 5.00 -5.49 -3.76
CA ARG A 2 5.39 -6.90 -3.56
C ARG A 2 5.73 -7.27 -2.12
N ALA A 3 6.54 -6.46 -1.44
CA ALA A 3 6.91 -6.70 -0.04
C ALA A 3 5.70 -6.68 0.92
N TRP A 4 4.73 -5.79 0.67
CA TRP A 4 3.46 -5.78 1.41
C TRP A 4 2.65 -7.05 1.16
N TYR A 5 2.51 -7.46 -0.11
CA TYR A 5 1.82 -8.68 -0.49
C TYR A 5 2.46 -9.94 0.13
N ALA A 6 3.79 -10.03 0.12
CA ALA A 6 4.50 -11.14 0.74
C ALA A 6 4.25 -11.24 2.26
N ARG A 7 3.99 -10.11 2.92
CA ARG A 7 3.79 -10.04 4.38
C ARG A 7 2.34 -10.24 4.81
N TYR A 8 1.38 -9.74 4.03
CA TYR A 8 -0.04 -9.71 4.41
C TYR A 8 -0.97 -10.46 3.46
N GLY A 9 -0.43 -11.08 2.40
CA GLY A 9 -1.17 -11.93 1.47
C GLY A 9 -2.11 -11.21 0.50
N SER A 10 -2.20 -9.88 0.56
CA SER A 10 -3.06 -9.08 -0.32
C SER A 10 -2.33 -7.81 -0.77
N PRO A 11 -2.55 -7.33 -2.01
CA PRO A 11 -1.93 -6.10 -2.48
C PRO A 11 -2.44 -4.90 -1.65
N PRO A 12 -1.57 -3.93 -1.34
CA PRO A 12 -2.00 -2.74 -0.61
C PRO A 12 -2.94 -1.89 -1.46
N SER A 13 -3.85 -1.18 -0.79
CA SER A 13 -4.62 -0.08 -1.38
C SER A 13 -4.04 1.28 -0.96
N SER A 14 -4.47 2.35 -1.62
CA SER A 14 -4.15 3.73 -1.23
C SER A 14 -4.52 4.06 0.21
N TYR A 15 -5.56 3.42 0.74
CA TYR A 15 -5.98 3.58 2.12
C TYR A 15 -5.06 2.88 3.11
N ASP A 16 -4.43 1.77 2.72
CA ASP A 16 -3.49 1.06 3.57
C ASP A 16 -2.19 1.83 3.75
N TRP A 17 -1.80 2.67 2.77
CA TRP A 17 -0.60 3.50 2.80
C TRP A 17 -0.89 4.97 3.15
N SER A 18 -2.05 5.24 3.76
CA SER A 18 -2.44 6.56 4.26
C SER A 18 -2.71 6.49 5.77
N VAL A 19 -1.94 7.24 6.56
CA VAL A 19 -2.01 7.21 8.04
C VAL A 19 -3.43 7.52 8.54
N SER A 20 -4.07 8.56 7.99
CA SER A 20 -5.43 8.96 8.37
C SER A 20 -6.46 7.86 8.07
N HIS A 21 -6.34 7.18 6.93
CA HIS A 21 -7.25 6.10 6.55
C HIS A 21 -6.97 4.79 7.27
N ALA A 22 -5.69 4.42 7.42
CA ALA A 22 -5.28 3.26 8.20
C ALA A 22 -5.75 3.38 9.65
N SER A 23 -5.63 4.57 10.25
CA SER A 23 -6.14 4.85 11.60
C SER A 23 -7.67 4.70 11.67
N ARG A 24 -8.41 5.25 10.70
CA ARG A 24 -9.88 5.09 10.61
C ARG A 24 -10.34 3.65 10.40
N ARG A 25 -9.57 2.84 9.67
CA ARG A 25 -9.87 1.43 9.40
C ARG A 25 -9.62 0.54 10.62
N GLY A 26 -8.79 0.99 11.56
CA GLY A 26 -8.58 0.36 12.86
C GLY A 26 -7.12 0.04 13.15
N ARG A 27 -6.88 -0.44 14.38
CA ARG A 27 -5.52 -0.65 14.90
C ARG A 27 -4.69 -1.64 14.08
N GLU A 28 -5.31 -2.64 13.48
CA GLU A 28 -4.59 -3.61 12.64
C GLU A 28 -4.05 -2.97 11.35
N ALA A 29 -4.85 -2.18 10.65
CA ALA A 29 -4.42 -1.48 9.44
C ALA A 29 -3.30 -0.46 9.75
N LEU A 30 -3.45 0.27 10.85
CA LEU A 30 -2.44 1.21 11.33
C LEU A 30 -1.14 0.50 11.78
N ALA A 31 -1.25 -0.69 12.36
CA ALA A 31 -0.08 -1.50 12.73
C ALA A 31 0.66 -1.98 11.48
N ARG A 32 -0.05 -2.51 10.47
CA ARG A 32 0.55 -2.91 9.19
C ARG A 32 1.26 -1.75 8.48
N LEU A 33 0.68 -0.56 8.54
CA LEU A 33 1.31 0.65 7.99
C LEU A 33 2.60 1.05 8.74
N GLN A 34 2.66 0.86 10.06
CA GLN A 34 3.84 1.20 10.86
C GLN A 34 4.92 0.11 10.89
N ASP A 35 4.55 -1.12 10.56
CA ASP A 35 5.41 -2.31 10.61
C ASP A 35 6.44 -2.37 9.46
N GLY A 36 6.39 -1.44 8.51
CA GLY A 36 7.38 -1.32 7.44
C GLY A 36 7.64 0.13 7.02
N ALA A 37 8.72 0.34 6.29
CA ALA A 37 9.04 1.62 5.67
C ALA A 37 8.24 1.82 4.36
N TRP A 38 6.91 1.79 4.46
CA TRP A 38 6.03 1.97 3.31
C TRP A 38 6.00 3.46 2.90
N PRO A 39 6.08 3.77 1.59
CA PRO A 39 5.96 5.14 1.14
C PRO A 39 4.53 5.65 1.36
N ALA A 40 4.38 6.97 1.45
CA ALA A 40 3.07 7.58 1.52
C ALA A 40 2.25 7.27 0.25
N ALA A 41 0.93 7.19 0.40
CA ALA A 41 0.07 6.91 -0.75
C ALA A 41 0.19 7.92 -1.89
N SER A 42 0.47 9.18 -1.58
CA SER A 42 0.74 10.24 -2.57
C SER A 42 2.00 9.95 -3.37
N THR A 43 3.08 9.50 -2.72
CA THR A 43 4.34 9.14 -3.40
C THR A 43 4.14 8.06 -4.45
N VAL A 44 3.28 7.07 -4.20
CA VAL A 44 2.94 6.05 -5.20
C VAL A 44 2.24 6.66 -6.40
N SER A 45 1.27 7.54 -6.16
CA SER A 45 0.55 8.24 -7.23
C SER A 45 1.45 9.18 -8.02
N GLU A 46 2.42 9.84 -7.38
CA GLU A 46 3.38 10.72 -8.05
C GLU A 46 4.36 9.95 -8.95
N VAL A 47 4.86 8.80 -8.48
CA VAL A 47 5.84 7.99 -9.23
C VAL A 47 5.17 7.20 -10.36
N TYR A 48 3.99 6.61 -10.10
CA TYR A 48 3.32 5.71 -11.04
C TYR A 48 2.13 6.34 -11.78
N GLY A 49 1.74 7.56 -11.43
CA GLY A 49 0.52 8.23 -11.92
C GLY A 49 -0.78 7.66 -11.35
N SER A 50 -0.82 6.37 -11.03
CA SER A 50 -2.01 5.68 -10.49
C SER A 50 -1.64 4.41 -9.73
N TRP A 51 -2.47 4.05 -8.74
CA TRP A 51 -2.33 2.80 -7.98
C TRP A 51 -2.52 1.55 -8.85
N GLY A 52 -3.33 1.64 -9.90
CA GLY A 52 -3.46 0.57 -10.90
C GLY A 52 -2.14 0.32 -11.63
N ALA A 53 -1.48 1.37 -12.13
CA ALA A 53 -0.19 1.26 -12.82
C ALA A 53 0.89 0.70 -11.88
N ALA A 54 0.95 1.19 -10.64
CA ALA A 54 1.85 0.65 -9.63
C ALA A 54 1.60 -0.84 -9.33
N ARG A 55 0.34 -1.28 -9.40
CA ARG A 55 -0.03 -2.69 -9.19
C ARG A 55 0.37 -3.54 -10.39
N THR A 56 0.13 -3.07 -11.61
CA THR A 56 0.55 -3.76 -12.84
C THR A 56 2.08 -3.89 -12.91
N ASP A 57 2.82 -2.84 -12.56
CA ASP A 57 4.29 -2.90 -12.46
C ASP A 57 4.77 -3.93 -11.43
N ALA A 58 4.08 -4.00 -10.28
CA ALA A 58 4.43 -4.92 -9.21
C ALA A 58 3.99 -6.37 -9.44
N PHE A 59 2.91 -6.57 -10.19
CA PHE A 59 2.27 -7.86 -10.46
C PHE A 59 1.86 -7.92 -11.95
N PRO A 60 2.82 -8.04 -12.87
CA PRO A 60 2.55 -8.05 -14.32
C PRO A 60 1.79 -9.31 -14.79
N ASP A 61 1.77 -10.36 -13.98
CA ASP A 61 1.21 -11.70 -14.31
C ASP A 61 -0.10 -12.03 -13.53
N ALA A 62 -0.72 -11.04 -12.87
CA ALA A 62 -1.87 -11.24 -11.97
C ALA A 62 -3.24 -10.93 -12.61
#